data_AF-A0A0F6W8M2-F1
#
_entry.id   AF-A0A0F6W8M2-F1
#
_cell.length_a   1.000
_cell.length_b   1.000
_cell.length_c   1.000
_cell.angle_alpha   90.00
_cell.angle_beta   90.00
_cell.angle_gamma   90.00
#
_symmetry.space_group_name_H-M   'P 1'
#
loop_
_entity.id
_entity.type
_entity.pdbx_description
1 polymer ?
#
loop_
_entity_poly.entity_id
_entity_poly.type
_entity_poly.pdbx_seq_one_letter_code
_entity_poly.pdbx_strand_id
1 'polypeptide(L)'
;MGAVVLAIGCAKAGPIRNPDGGARGADAQPPELDASSSDASTTPIDAQTVELDASTPPPIDAWVAPPIDGGPPPGTGAYLDRCTTDAQCADGRCVDDRGGTRFCTRACANHLQCAREHLCVGGVCVPDDTGEPCNTATPGTCSTTLCLGDASSGQCVRDCASAADCPAGHACTTFDGSGRRVCIDVERPCNAASECRTGICIPGIGCTGQCRSAGDCPRRFGELGVPAYTCGTASGVTGTICLPPDDILGDDPIGAFCDGEASLNACRSGVCDPGATPAAMCTQSCTEQGGCAVGLGCAPTPAGDVFVFACQRAGTRDIGAACARGSECHSALCASDGGYCTRLCGDGTCPTGWSCVPVPGVPDVAICRRP
;
A
#
# COMPACT_ATOMS: atom_id res chain seq x y z
N MET A 1 0.72 -22.87 -6.59
CA MET A 1 1.20 -21.46 -6.58
C MET A 1 1.72 -21.18 -7.97
N GLY A 2 1.01 -20.37 -8.77
CA GLY A 2 1.54 -19.93 -10.06
C GLY A 2 2.71 -18.98 -9.82
N ALA A 3 3.77 -19.09 -10.61
CA ALA A 3 4.90 -18.15 -10.53
C ALA A 3 4.40 -16.77 -10.99
N VAL A 4 4.41 -15.78 -10.08
CA VAL A 4 4.17 -14.38 -10.43
C VAL A 4 5.53 -13.80 -10.86
N VAL A 5 5.58 -13.21 -12.05
CA VAL A 5 6.75 -12.49 -12.54
C VAL A 5 6.46 -11.01 -12.33
N LEU A 6 7.18 -10.36 -11.42
CA LEU A 6 7.17 -8.89 -11.34
C LEU A 6 7.73 -8.35 -12.66
N ALA A 7 6.89 -7.65 -13.43
CA ALA A 7 7.32 -7.00 -14.65
C ALA A 7 8.08 -5.71 -14.28
N ILE A 8 9.40 -5.74 -14.41
CA ILE A 8 10.24 -4.54 -14.25
C ILE A 8 10.49 -3.98 -15.64
N GLY A 9 9.75 -2.93 -16.00
CA GLY A 9 9.98 -2.18 -17.23
C GLY A 9 11.25 -1.36 -17.11
N CYS A 10 12.39 -1.86 -17.58
CA CYS A 10 13.58 -1.03 -17.77
C CYS A 10 13.40 -0.18 -19.03
N ALA A 11 12.73 0.97 -18.92
CA ALA A 11 12.68 1.94 -20.01
C ALA A 11 14.09 2.55 -20.18
N LYS A 12 14.70 2.35 -21.35
CA LYS A 12 15.95 3.03 -21.71
C LYS A 12 15.64 4.51 -21.91
N ALA A 13 16.07 5.36 -20.98
CA ALA A 13 15.84 6.80 -21.01
C ALA A 13 16.29 7.41 -22.35
N GLY A 14 15.32 7.83 -23.17
CA GLY A 14 15.56 8.77 -24.26
C GLY A 14 15.68 10.19 -23.69
N PRO A 15 16.40 11.10 -24.34
CA PRO A 15 16.54 12.47 -23.85
C PRO A 15 15.17 13.16 -23.77
N ILE A 16 14.81 13.63 -22.58
CA ILE A 16 13.61 14.44 -22.32
C ILE A 16 13.71 15.71 -23.18
N ARG A 17 12.80 15.88 -24.13
CA ARG A 17 12.69 17.11 -24.93
C ARG A 17 12.02 18.18 -24.05
N ASN A 18 12.79 19.22 -23.78
CA ASN A 18 12.34 20.44 -23.11
C ASN A 18 11.13 21.07 -23.86
N PRO A 19 9.95 21.24 -23.25
CA PRO A 19 8.83 21.91 -23.88
C PRO A 19 8.89 23.41 -23.55
N ASP A 20 9.89 24.13 -24.08
CA ASP A 20 9.92 25.59 -24.03
C ASP A 20 10.42 26.16 -25.35
N GLY A 21 9.51 26.81 -26.09
CA GLY A 21 9.89 27.74 -27.16
C GLY A 21 8.90 27.83 -28.31
N GLY A 22 7.92 28.73 -28.22
CA GLY A 22 7.15 29.11 -29.41
C GLY A 22 5.94 30.00 -29.22
N ALA A 23 6.13 31.23 -28.72
CA ALA A 23 5.15 32.29 -28.93
C ALA A 23 5.38 32.95 -30.31
N ARG A 24 4.36 32.93 -31.18
CA ARG A 24 4.02 33.98 -32.18
C ARG A 24 2.71 33.59 -32.88
N GLY A 25 1.73 34.49 -32.82
CA GLY A 25 0.43 34.33 -33.47
C GLY A 25 0.44 34.67 -34.96
N ALA A 26 -0.64 34.27 -35.62
CA ALA A 26 -1.37 35.03 -36.65
C ALA A 26 -2.56 34.16 -37.14
N ASP A 27 -3.62 34.87 -37.48
CA ASP A 27 -4.89 34.45 -38.06
C ASP A 27 -4.85 33.24 -39.02
N ALA A 28 -5.75 32.27 -38.82
CA ALA A 28 -6.18 31.35 -39.86
C ALA A 28 -7.65 30.95 -39.65
N GLN A 29 -8.47 31.20 -40.67
CA GLN A 29 -9.89 30.87 -40.77
C GLN A 29 -10.18 29.38 -40.52
N PRO A 30 -11.39 29.03 -40.05
CA PRO A 30 -11.85 27.66 -40.05
C PRO A 30 -12.12 27.18 -41.49
N PRO A 31 -11.58 26.04 -41.95
CA PRO A 31 -12.05 25.39 -43.15
C PRO A 31 -13.38 24.69 -42.90
N GLU A 32 -14.33 24.90 -43.81
CA GLU A 32 -15.59 24.19 -43.90
C GLU A 32 -15.32 22.68 -44.07
N LEU A 33 -16.00 21.85 -43.26
CA LEU A 33 -15.97 20.40 -43.36
C LEU A 33 -17.00 19.95 -44.38
N ASP A 34 -16.54 19.64 -45.59
CA ASP A 34 -17.28 18.87 -46.59
C ASP A 34 -17.44 17.41 -46.12
N ALA A 35 -18.69 17.00 -46.00
CA ALA A 35 -19.07 15.62 -45.74
C ALA A 35 -18.99 14.80 -47.04
N SER A 36 -17.91 14.06 -47.24
CA SER A 36 -17.85 13.00 -48.25
C SER A 36 -17.83 11.63 -47.57
N SER A 37 -18.96 10.94 -47.71
CA SER A 37 -19.17 9.53 -47.40
C SER A 37 -18.12 8.63 -48.05
N SER A 38 -17.47 7.80 -47.24
CA SER A 38 -16.69 6.66 -47.72
C SER A 38 -17.29 5.39 -47.13
N ASP A 39 -17.90 4.58 -48.00
CA ASP A 39 -18.26 3.19 -47.76
C ASP A 39 -17.00 2.40 -47.40
N ALA A 40 -16.89 2.01 -46.13
CA ALA A 40 -15.94 0.99 -45.69
C ALA A 40 -16.72 -0.30 -45.39
N SER A 41 -16.63 -1.21 -46.36
CA SER A 41 -17.00 -2.62 -46.26
C SER A 41 -16.50 -3.24 -44.94
N THR A 42 -17.44 -3.52 -44.04
CA THR A 42 -17.22 -4.38 -42.87
C THR A 42 -17.19 -5.83 -43.31
N THR A 43 -16.00 -6.44 -43.33
CA THR A 43 -15.90 -7.91 -43.25
C THR A 43 -16.28 -8.34 -41.83
N PRO A 44 -17.17 -9.32 -41.65
CA PRO A 44 -17.48 -9.84 -40.33
C PRO A 44 -16.24 -10.56 -39.79
N ILE A 45 -15.71 -10.05 -38.68
CA ILE A 45 -14.80 -10.83 -37.83
C ILE A 45 -15.72 -11.79 -37.08
N ASP A 46 -15.62 -13.07 -37.39
CA ASP A 46 -16.17 -14.15 -36.57
C ASP A 46 -15.52 -14.06 -35.20
N ALA A 47 -16.23 -13.42 -34.27
CA ALA A 47 -15.94 -13.53 -32.85
C ALA A 47 -16.20 -14.99 -32.46
N GLN A 48 -15.13 -15.80 -32.47
CA GLN A 48 -15.14 -17.05 -31.75
C GLN A 48 -15.26 -16.70 -30.26
N THR A 49 -16.48 -16.83 -29.74
CA THR A 49 -16.73 -17.03 -28.32
C THR A 49 -15.92 -18.24 -27.90
N VAL A 50 -14.75 -17.99 -27.31
CA VAL A 50 -14.07 -18.97 -26.48
C VAL A 50 -14.99 -19.16 -25.28
N GLU A 51 -15.83 -20.20 -25.34
CA GLU A 51 -16.45 -20.75 -24.15
C GLU A 51 -15.30 -21.20 -23.26
N LEU A 52 -14.88 -20.34 -22.32
CA LEU A 52 -14.13 -20.82 -21.17
C LEU A 52 -15.05 -21.84 -20.51
N ASP A 53 -14.70 -23.11 -20.67
CA ASP A 53 -15.25 -24.21 -19.90
C ASP A 53 -15.15 -23.80 -18.42
N ALA A 54 -16.28 -23.35 -17.89
CA ALA A 54 -16.52 -23.14 -16.49
C ALA A 54 -16.55 -24.53 -15.84
N SER A 55 -15.40 -25.19 -15.87
CA SER A 55 -15.12 -26.36 -15.08
C SER A 55 -15.46 -25.94 -13.66
N THR A 56 -16.58 -26.48 -13.20
CA THR A 56 -17.15 -26.25 -11.89
C THR A 56 -15.99 -26.24 -10.91
N PRO A 57 -15.71 -25.12 -10.20
CA PRO A 57 -14.64 -25.12 -9.23
C PRO A 57 -14.88 -26.34 -8.34
N PRO A 58 -13.84 -27.14 -8.04
CA PRO A 58 -14.01 -28.30 -7.18
C PRO A 58 -14.79 -27.83 -5.95
N PRO A 59 -15.79 -28.61 -5.48
CA PRO A 59 -16.64 -28.17 -4.38
C PRO A 59 -15.70 -27.67 -3.29
N ILE A 60 -15.75 -26.36 -3.07
CA ILE A 60 -15.09 -25.77 -1.91
C ILE A 60 -15.86 -26.45 -0.79
N ASP A 61 -15.23 -27.46 -0.17
CA ASP A 61 -15.77 -28.11 1.01
C ASP A 61 -16.27 -26.98 1.87
N ALA A 62 -17.60 -26.95 2.08
CA ALA A 62 -18.26 -25.85 2.74
C ALA A 62 -17.66 -25.78 4.13
N TRP A 63 -16.61 -24.96 4.24
CA TRP A 63 -15.92 -24.71 5.47
C TRP A 63 -16.98 -24.01 6.29
N VAL A 64 -17.62 -24.79 7.17
CA VAL A 64 -18.51 -24.25 8.17
C VAL A 64 -17.63 -23.28 8.92
N ALA A 65 -17.87 -21.99 8.68
CA ALA A 65 -17.13 -20.94 9.37
C ALA A 65 -17.17 -21.33 10.85
N PRO A 66 -16.00 -21.48 11.51
CA PRO A 66 -16.00 -21.79 12.92
C PRO A 66 -16.93 -20.77 13.60
N PRO A 67 -17.77 -21.20 14.56
CA PRO A 67 -18.72 -20.31 15.22
C PRO A 67 -17.96 -19.02 15.58
N ILE A 68 -18.55 -17.87 15.25
CA ILE A 68 -17.93 -16.55 15.53
C ILE A 68 -17.50 -16.57 16.99
N ASP A 69 -16.20 -16.75 17.23
CA ASP A 69 -15.68 -17.03 18.56
C ASP A 69 -16.10 -15.87 19.44
N GLY A 70 -16.77 -16.17 20.56
CA GLY A 70 -17.31 -15.18 21.51
C GLY A 70 -16.23 -14.35 22.25
N GLY A 71 -15.06 -14.19 21.62
CA GLY A 71 -13.81 -13.82 22.24
C GLY A 71 -13.26 -14.94 23.13
N PRO A 72 -12.02 -14.77 23.61
CA PRO A 72 -11.46 -15.65 24.61
C PRO A 72 -12.26 -15.53 25.94
N PRO A 73 -12.18 -16.54 26.82
CA PRO A 73 -12.61 -16.40 28.19
C PRO A 73 -12.02 -15.16 28.88
N PRO A 74 -12.68 -14.62 29.91
CA PRO A 74 -12.14 -13.50 30.68
C PRO A 74 -10.70 -13.75 31.16
N GLY A 75 -9.83 -12.78 30.89
CA GLY A 75 -8.43 -12.74 31.33
C GLY A 75 -7.47 -13.65 30.56
N THR A 76 -7.91 -14.31 29.48
CA THR A 76 -7.04 -15.25 28.75
C THR A 76 -6.60 -14.76 27.37
N GLY A 77 -7.18 -13.67 26.85
CA GLY A 77 -6.84 -13.12 25.54
C GLY A 77 -5.45 -12.51 25.52
N ALA A 78 -4.54 -13.07 24.73
CA ALA A 78 -3.22 -12.52 24.47
C ALA A 78 -3.29 -11.39 23.44
N TYR A 79 -2.15 -10.75 23.20
CA TYR A 79 -2.03 -9.71 22.19
C TYR A 79 -2.50 -10.21 20.81
N LEU A 80 -3.34 -9.42 20.13
CA LEU A 80 -4.01 -9.68 18.83
C LEU A 80 -5.25 -10.59 18.90
N ASP A 81 -5.63 -11.11 20.06
CA ASP A 81 -6.90 -11.85 20.18
C ASP A 81 -8.10 -10.91 20.04
N ARG A 82 -9.17 -11.38 19.39
CA ARG A 82 -10.41 -10.61 19.27
C ARG A 82 -11.07 -10.47 20.64
N CYS A 83 -11.56 -9.27 20.94
CA CYS A 83 -12.25 -8.98 22.20
C CYS A 83 -13.46 -8.08 21.97
N THR A 84 -14.32 -8.04 22.98
CA THR A 84 -15.48 -7.15 23.09
C THR A 84 -15.36 -6.23 24.29
N THR A 85 -14.64 -6.69 25.33
CA THR A 85 -14.42 -5.96 26.58
C THR A 85 -12.98 -6.16 27.08
N ASP A 86 -12.51 -5.23 27.90
CA ASP A 86 -11.18 -5.28 28.53
C ASP A 86 -10.97 -6.55 29.36
N ALA A 87 -12.04 -7.05 29.98
CA ALA A 87 -12.00 -8.24 30.84
C ALA A 87 -11.61 -9.51 30.08
N GLN A 88 -11.69 -9.55 28.75
CA GLN A 88 -11.28 -10.70 27.94
C GLN A 88 -9.77 -10.77 27.74
N CYS A 89 -9.05 -9.67 27.96
CA CYS A 89 -7.63 -9.57 27.66
C CYS A 89 -6.78 -9.81 28.91
N ALA A 90 -5.68 -10.55 28.75
CA ALA A 90 -4.74 -10.83 29.82
C ALA A 90 -4.13 -9.55 30.41
N ASP A 91 -3.86 -8.56 29.54
CA ASP A 91 -3.38 -7.23 29.95
C ASP A 91 -4.51 -6.28 30.39
N GLY A 92 -5.77 -6.74 30.38
CA GLY A 92 -6.94 -5.97 30.78
C GLY A 92 -7.27 -4.80 29.84
N ARG A 93 -6.87 -4.88 28.56
CA ARG A 93 -7.08 -3.81 27.57
C ARG A 93 -7.55 -4.37 26.23
N CYS A 94 -8.72 -3.92 25.81
CA CYS A 94 -9.33 -4.19 24.51
C CYS A 94 -9.41 -2.86 23.75
N VAL A 95 -8.71 -2.74 22.63
CA VAL A 95 -8.67 -1.50 21.83
C VAL A 95 -9.36 -1.71 20.50
N ASP A 96 -9.87 -0.62 19.94
CA ASP A 96 -10.53 -0.64 18.65
C ASP A 96 -9.54 -0.98 17.54
N ASP A 97 -9.99 -1.83 16.63
CA ASP A 97 -9.30 -2.20 15.40
C ASP A 97 -9.92 -1.47 14.20
N ARG A 98 -9.34 -1.68 13.03
CA ARG A 98 -9.94 -1.27 11.76
C ARG A 98 -11.24 -2.04 11.51
N GLY A 99 -12.23 -1.36 10.92
CA GLY A 99 -13.52 -1.98 10.57
C GLY A 99 -14.49 -2.17 11.74
N GLY A 100 -14.24 -1.53 12.91
CA GLY A 100 -15.15 -1.55 14.05
C GLY A 100 -15.07 -2.83 14.90
N THR A 101 -14.07 -3.67 14.67
CA THR A 101 -13.75 -4.79 15.57
C THR A 101 -12.80 -4.30 16.67
N ARG A 102 -12.46 -5.17 17.63
CA ARG A 102 -11.51 -4.84 18.72
C ARG A 102 -10.55 -5.99 18.92
N PHE A 103 -9.37 -5.71 19.45
CA PHE A 103 -8.38 -6.73 19.81
C PHE A 103 -7.72 -6.44 21.16
N CYS A 104 -7.28 -7.51 21.82
CA CYS A 104 -6.50 -7.45 23.02
C CYS A 104 -5.13 -6.88 22.69
N THR A 105 -4.80 -5.75 23.32
CA THR A 105 -3.53 -5.06 23.10
C THR A 105 -2.53 -5.38 24.21
N ARG A 106 -1.29 -4.88 24.07
CA ARG A 106 -0.26 -4.93 25.10
C ARG A 106 0.37 -3.56 25.35
N ALA A 107 1.05 -3.45 26.49
CA ALA A 107 1.87 -2.29 26.78
C ALA A 107 3.11 -2.23 25.88
N CYS A 108 3.56 -1.03 25.55
CA CYS A 108 4.74 -0.82 24.72
C CYS A 108 5.48 0.47 25.11
N ALA A 109 6.75 0.54 24.76
CA ALA A 109 7.63 1.70 24.91
C ALA A 109 8.06 2.28 23.55
N ASN A 110 7.99 1.48 22.48
CA ASN A 110 8.27 1.90 21.11
C ASN A 110 7.55 0.98 20.11
N HIS A 111 7.49 1.40 18.84
CA HIS A 111 6.75 0.69 17.79
C HIS A 111 7.26 -0.74 17.52
N LEU A 112 8.54 -1.04 17.78
CA LEU A 112 9.10 -2.39 17.59
C LEU A 112 8.56 -3.42 18.58
N GLN A 113 7.94 -2.95 19.68
CA GLN A 113 7.24 -3.81 20.63
C GLN A 113 5.79 -4.06 20.25
N CYS A 114 5.32 -3.56 19.12
CA CYS A 114 3.98 -3.86 18.63
C CYS A 114 4.06 -4.85 17.46
N ALA A 115 2.90 -5.40 17.12
CA ALA A 115 2.70 -6.05 15.84
C ALA A 115 3.13 -5.09 14.74
N ARG A 116 3.67 -5.63 13.66
CA ARG A 116 4.29 -4.92 12.55
C ARG A 116 3.34 -3.88 11.90
N GLU A 117 2.05 -4.17 11.90
CA GLU A 117 0.97 -3.29 11.43
C GLU A 117 0.42 -2.32 12.50
N HIS A 118 0.99 -2.31 13.71
CA HIS A 118 0.56 -1.51 14.86
C HIS A 118 1.66 -0.51 15.28
N LEU A 119 1.23 0.57 15.93
CA LEU A 119 2.07 1.58 16.53
C LEU A 119 1.96 1.55 18.06
N CYS A 120 3.07 1.88 18.73
CA CYS A 120 3.01 2.23 20.13
C CYS A 120 2.56 3.68 20.32
N VAL A 121 1.33 3.88 20.80
CA VAL A 121 0.78 5.20 21.12
C VAL A 121 0.26 5.21 22.55
N GLY A 122 0.67 6.21 23.34
CA GLY A 122 0.26 6.30 24.75
C GLY A 122 0.68 5.09 25.60
N GLY A 123 1.71 4.36 25.17
CA GLY A 123 2.16 3.12 25.82
C GLY A 123 1.32 1.89 25.51
N VAL A 124 0.52 1.91 24.45
CA VAL A 124 -0.35 0.82 23.99
C VAL A 124 -0.18 0.57 22.50
N CYS A 125 -0.24 -0.70 22.08
CA CYS A 125 -0.20 -1.06 20.67
C CYS A 125 -1.57 -0.86 20.00
N VAL A 126 -1.65 0.06 19.03
CA VAL A 126 -2.86 0.38 18.27
C VAL A 126 -2.60 0.21 16.77
N PRO A 127 -3.60 -0.04 15.91
CA PRO A 127 -3.37 -0.15 14.48
C PRO A 127 -2.72 1.12 13.91
N ASP A 128 -1.75 0.95 13.02
CA ASP A 128 -1.20 2.06 12.24
C ASP A 128 -2.27 2.55 11.26
N ASP A 129 -2.67 3.81 11.32
CA ASP A 129 -3.67 4.40 10.44
C ASP A 129 -3.08 5.50 9.55
N THR A 130 -1.75 5.54 9.44
CA THR A 130 -1.06 6.50 8.57
C THR A 130 -1.60 6.43 7.14
N GLY A 131 -2.07 7.57 6.63
CA GLY A 131 -2.69 7.71 5.31
C GLY A 131 -4.22 7.61 5.29
N GLU A 132 -4.87 7.13 6.36
CA GLU A 132 -6.34 7.15 6.50
C GLU A 132 -6.86 8.59 6.40
N PRO A 133 -8.00 8.84 5.73
CA PRO A 133 -8.60 10.16 5.73
C PRO A 133 -9.07 10.53 7.15
N CYS A 134 -8.86 11.78 7.53
CA CYS A 134 -9.31 12.31 8.81
C CYS A 134 -9.85 13.72 8.66
N ASN A 135 -10.66 14.13 9.64
CA ASN A 135 -11.12 15.51 9.74
C ASN A 135 -10.22 16.26 10.73
N THR A 136 -9.57 17.32 10.27
CA THR A 136 -8.65 18.14 11.08
C THR A 136 -9.34 18.84 12.25
N ALA A 137 -10.67 18.98 12.23
CA ALA A 137 -11.47 19.45 13.37
C ALA A 137 -11.66 18.37 14.46
N THR A 138 -11.49 17.09 14.12
CA THR A 138 -11.61 15.95 15.05
C THR A 138 -10.39 15.02 14.92
N PRO A 139 -9.18 15.51 15.24
CA PRO A 139 -7.94 14.75 15.01
C PRO A 139 -7.81 13.48 15.86
N GLY A 140 -8.64 13.36 16.90
CA GLY A 140 -8.72 12.15 17.74
C GLY A 140 -9.25 10.90 17.02
N THR A 141 -9.68 11.02 15.75
CA THR A 141 -9.94 9.83 14.92
C THR A 141 -8.66 9.12 14.50
N CYS A 142 -7.51 9.80 14.53
CA CYS A 142 -6.24 9.20 14.21
C CYS A 142 -5.63 8.50 15.43
N SER A 143 -5.05 7.32 15.25
CA SER A 143 -4.35 6.55 16.30
C SER A 143 -3.27 7.39 16.98
N THR A 144 -2.53 8.21 16.22
CA THR A 144 -1.49 9.12 16.72
C THR A 144 -2.02 10.46 17.21
N THR A 145 -3.34 10.69 17.12
CA THR A 145 -4.02 11.98 17.32
C THR A 145 -3.54 13.10 16.39
N LEU A 146 -2.81 12.78 15.33
CA LEU A 146 -2.30 13.75 14.37
C LEU A 146 -2.98 13.59 13.01
N CYS A 147 -3.78 14.61 12.66
CA CYS A 147 -4.44 14.74 11.37
C CYS A 147 -3.90 15.97 10.65
N LEU A 148 -3.33 15.80 9.46
CA LEU A 148 -2.75 16.88 8.66
C LEU A 148 -3.47 17.05 7.32
N GLY A 149 -3.69 18.28 6.90
CA GLY A 149 -4.37 18.65 5.65
C GLY A 149 -5.39 19.76 5.89
N ASP A 150 -6.39 19.88 5.02
CA ASP A 150 -7.53 20.78 5.25
C ASP A 150 -8.71 20.05 5.95
N ALA A 151 -9.82 20.77 6.20
CA ALA A 151 -11.00 20.21 6.87
C ALA A 151 -11.69 19.06 6.11
N SER A 152 -11.45 18.95 4.81
CA SER A 152 -12.06 17.98 3.89
C SER A 152 -11.08 16.94 3.32
N SER A 153 -9.78 17.17 3.44
CA SER A 153 -8.75 16.36 2.80
C SER A 153 -7.67 15.86 3.76
N GLY A 154 -7.88 15.98 5.07
CA GLY A 154 -6.94 15.54 6.10
C GLY A 154 -6.53 14.07 5.97
N GLN A 155 -5.32 13.75 6.42
CA GLN A 155 -4.80 12.40 6.57
C GLN A 155 -4.15 12.20 7.94
N CYS A 156 -4.36 11.02 8.50
CA CYS A 156 -3.65 10.58 9.68
C CYS A 156 -2.18 10.40 9.33
N VAL A 157 -1.30 10.94 10.16
CA VAL A 157 0.15 10.85 9.96
C VAL A 157 0.82 10.42 11.26
N ARG A 158 2.05 9.92 11.14
CA ARG A 158 2.89 9.57 12.29
C ARG A 158 4.24 10.23 12.23
N ASP A 159 4.87 10.36 13.39
CA ASP A 159 6.24 10.83 13.49
C ASP A 159 7.22 9.82 12.85
N CYS A 160 8.30 10.33 12.28
CA CYS A 160 9.31 9.52 11.62
C CYS A 160 10.72 10.07 11.86
N ALA A 161 11.72 9.18 11.94
CA ALA A 161 13.12 9.56 11.90
C ALA A 161 13.68 9.48 10.48
N SER A 162 13.16 8.56 9.66
CA SER A 162 13.49 8.33 8.25
C SER A 162 12.27 7.75 7.50
N ALA A 163 12.35 7.60 6.17
CA ALA A 163 11.29 6.93 5.40
C ALA A 163 11.16 5.43 5.71
N ALA A 164 12.15 4.81 6.36
CA ALA A 164 12.01 3.44 6.84
C ALA A 164 10.93 3.32 7.93
N ASP A 165 10.68 4.41 8.66
CA ASP A 165 9.62 4.53 9.65
C ASP A 165 8.28 4.90 9.03
N CYS A 166 8.15 4.95 7.71
CA CYS A 166 6.91 5.32 7.03
C CYS A 166 6.34 4.16 6.22
N PRO A 167 5.01 4.12 6.00
CA PRO A 167 4.44 3.22 5.01
C PRO A 167 5.07 3.43 3.63
N ALA A 168 4.99 2.41 2.78
CA ALA A 168 5.35 2.51 1.38
C ALA A 168 4.60 3.68 0.76
N GLY A 169 5.32 4.44 -0.06
CA GLY A 169 4.82 5.62 -0.74
C GLY A 169 4.81 6.89 0.10
N HIS A 170 5.29 6.81 1.34
CA HIS A 170 5.39 7.97 2.20
C HIS A 170 6.84 8.43 2.34
N ALA A 171 7.04 9.74 2.26
CA ALA A 171 8.29 10.39 2.61
C ALA A 171 8.27 10.80 4.09
N CYS A 172 9.43 10.77 4.73
CA CYS A 172 9.59 11.37 6.05
C CYS A 172 9.96 12.84 5.87
N THR A 173 9.03 13.76 6.08
CA THR A 173 9.25 15.19 5.80
C THR A 173 9.23 16.03 7.07
N THR A 174 9.92 17.17 7.06
CA THR A 174 9.79 18.15 8.14
C THR A 174 8.42 18.82 8.05
N PHE A 175 7.66 18.77 9.13
CA PHE A 175 6.41 19.48 9.29
C PHE A 175 6.67 20.86 9.91
N ASP A 176 5.87 21.86 9.52
CA ASP A 176 5.68 23.19 10.13
C ASP A 176 6.91 24.01 10.59
N GLY A 177 8.12 23.65 10.17
CA GLY A 177 9.36 24.31 10.58
C GLY A 177 9.76 24.06 12.04
N SER A 178 8.99 23.31 12.82
CA SER A 178 9.34 22.94 14.22
C SER A 178 10.49 21.94 14.32
N GLY A 179 10.93 21.38 13.19
CA GLY A 179 11.88 20.27 13.16
C GLY A 179 11.23 18.91 13.45
N ARG A 180 9.93 18.86 13.80
CA ARG A 180 9.13 17.64 13.83
C ARG A 180 9.06 17.06 12.41
N ARG A 181 9.11 15.73 12.31
CA ARG A 181 9.08 15.04 11.03
C ARG A 181 7.98 14.01 11.00
N VAL A 182 7.22 13.96 9.91
CA VAL A 182 6.05 13.10 9.77
C VAL A 182 6.03 12.39 8.43
N CYS A 183 5.38 11.23 8.41
CA CYS A 183 5.13 10.48 7.18
C CYS A 183 4.06 11.17 6.35
N ILE A 184 4.38 11.57 5.13
CA ILE A 184 3.45 12.19 4.19
C ILE A 184 3.33 11.36 2.91
N ASP A 185 2.12 11.23 2.40
CA ASP A 185 1.86 10.53 1.14
C ASP A 185 2.45 11.33 -0.03
N VAL A 186 3.41 10.73 -0.73
CA VAL A 186 4.08 11.35 -1.88
C VAL A 186 3.90 10.51 -3.15
N GLU A 187 2.92 9.61 -3.21
CA GLU A 187 2.66 8.78 -4.40
C GLU A 187 1.41 9.24 -5.16
N ARG A 188 0.97 10.51 -4.99
CA ARG A 188 -0.20 11.05 -5.71
C ARG A 188 0.16 11.99 -6.87
N PRO A 189 -0.57 11.95 -7.98
CA PRO A 189 -0.52 13.04 -8.96
C PRO A 189 -0.96 14.35 -8.33
N CYS A 190 -0.51 15.44 -8.91
CA CYS A 190 -1.06 16.74 -8.57
C CYS A 190 -0.93 17.76 -9.70
N ASN A 191 -1.93 18.62 -9.79
CA ASN A 191 -1.98 19.84 -10.60
C ASN A 191 -1.98 21.09 -9.72
N ALA A 192 -2.33 20.95 -8.44
CA ALA A 192 -2.38 22.04 -7.46
C ALA A 192 -1.89 21.58 -6.08
N ALA A 193 -1.40 22.52 -5.28
CA ALA A 193 -0.91 22.24 -3.92
C ALA A 193 -1.96 21.57 -3.01
N SER A 194 -3.25 21.89 -3.19
CA SER A 194 -4.36 21.31 -2.43
C SER A 194 -4.57 19.81 -2.70
N GLU A 195 -4.02 19.27 -3.79
CA GLU A 195 -4.17 17.84 -4.13
C GLU A 195 -3.16 16.98 -3.35
N CYS A 196 -2.02 17.56 -2.95
CA CYS A 196 -1.03 16.93 -2.11
C CYS A 196 -1.35 17.12 -0.64
N ARG A 197 -2.57 16.71 -0.22
CA ARG A 197 -3.13 16.75 1.15
C ARG A 197 -2.14 17.16 2.23
N THR A 198 -1.06 16.38 2.34
CA THR A 198 0.20 16.76 2.98
C THR A 198 1.37 16.75 1.98
N GLY A 199 2.05 17.88 1.77
CA GLY A 199 3.26 17.93 0.94
C GLY A 199 3.35 19.10 -0.04
N ILE A 200 4.23 18.96 -1.03
CA ILE A 200 4.49 19.94 -2.08
C ILE A 200 4.00 19.35 -3.41
N CYS A 201 3.19 20.10 -4.14
CA CYS A 201 2.83 19.74 -5.50
C CYS A 201 3.86 20.29 -6.49
N ILE A 202 4.40 19.43 -7.34
CA ILE A 202 5.16 19.85 -8.52
C ILE A 202 4.43 19.37 -9.78
N PRO A 203 3.84 20.28 -10.57
CA PRO A 203 3.16 19.93 -11.81
C PRO A 203 4.06 19.09 -12.73
N GLY A 204 3.54 17.96 -13.20
CA GLY A 204 4.26 17.00 -14.04
C GLY A 204 5.17 16.01 -13.29
N ILE A 205 5.39 16.19 -11.98
CA ILE A 205 6.10 15.22 -11.13
C ILE A 205 5.15 14.57 -10.11
N GLY A 206 4.16 15.32 -9.62
CA GLY A 206 3.22 14.90 -8.58
C GLY A 206 3.60 15.40 -7.19
N CYS A 207 3.01 14.80 -6.17
CA CYS A 207 3.24 15.15 -4.77
C CYS A 207 4.61 14.70 -4.29
N THR A 208 5.29 15.53 -3.51
CA THR A 208 6.59 15.23 -2.94
C THR A 208 6.75 15.84 -1.55
N GLY A 209 7.79 15.41 -0.83
CA GLY A 209 8.14 15.87 0.50
C GLY A 209 9.52 16.50 0.52
N GLN A 210 9.72 17.45 1.44
CA GLN A 210 11.06 17.91 1.79
C GLN A 210 11.86 16.78 2.40
N CYS A 211 13.15 16.71 2.06
CA CYS A 211 14.07 15.68 2.54
C CYS A 211 15.39 16.31 3.00
N ARG A 212 16.11 15.60 3.87
CA ARG A 212 17.48 15.95 4.29
C ARG A 212 18.51 15.02 3.65
N SER A 213 18.11 13.78 3.38
CA SER A 213 18.91 12.74 2.76
C SER A 213 18.03 11.80 1.93
N ALA A 214 18.63 10.94 1.11
CA ALA A 214 17.88 9.92 0.37
C ALA A 214 17.10 8.96 1.29
N GLY A 215 17.54 8.76 2.54
CA GLY A 215 16.84 7.93 3.53
C GLY A 215 15.51 8.52 4.02
N ASP A 216 15.19 9.76 3.63
CA ASP A 216 13.93 10.42 3.94
C ASP A 216 12.88 10.24 2.84
N CYS A 217 13.27 9.66 1.72
CA CYS A 217 12.41 9.48 0.56
C CYS A 217 11.86 8.06 0.45
N PRO A 218 10.73 7.86 -0.25
CA PRO A 218 10.08 6.56 -0.34
C PRO A 218 11.04 5.47 -0.83
N ARG A 219 10.91 4.30 -0.21
CA ARG A 219 11.63 3.11 -0.64
C ARG A 219 11.02 2.57 -1.94
N ARG A 220 11.88 2.02 -2.78
CA ARG A 220 11.48 1.23 -3.97
C ARG A 220 12.08 -0.17 -3.84
N PHE A 221 11.88 -1.00 -4.85
CA PHE A 221 12.44 -2.35 -4.88
C PHE A 221 13.92 -2.33 -5.26
N GLY A 222 14.77 -1.79 -4.37
CA GLY A 222 16.21 -1.67 -4.60
C GLY A 222 16.88 -3.02 -4.82
N GLU A 223 16.36 -4.08 -4.19
CA GLU A 223 16.79 -5.47 -4.37
C GLU A 223 16.55 -5.97 -5.80
N LEU A 224 15.59 -5.38 -6.51
CA LEU A 224 15.28 -5.67 -7.91
C LEU A 224 16.01 -4.73 -8.88
N GLY A 225 16.94 -3.91 -8.39
CA GLY A 225 17.68 -2.94 -9.21
C GLY A 225 16.86 -1.71 -9.61
N VAL A 226 15.68 -1.52 -9.02
CA VAL A 226 14.84 -0.35 -9.27
C VAL A 226 15.48 0.87 -8.58
N PRO A 227 15.81 1.96 -9.31
CA PRO A 227 16.47 3.13 -8.73
C PRO A 227 15.66 3.73 -7.58
N ALA A 228 16.30 4.14 -6.49
CA ALA A 228 15.62 4.78 -5.37
C ALA A 228 15.28 6.26 -5.67
N TYR A 229 14.32 6.81 -4.94
CA TYR A 229 14.15 8.26 -4.88
C TYR A 229 15.43 8.94 -4.38
N THR A 230 15.73 10.12 -4.92
CA THR A 230 16.87 10.92 -4.49
C THR A 230 16.41 12.15 -3.72
N CYS A 231 17.27 12.65 -2.84
CA CYS A 231 17.03 13.92 -2.17
C CYS A 231 17.80 15.02 -2.91
N GLY A 232 17.08 15.88 -3.62
CA GLY A 232 17.68 16.88 -4.52
C GLY A 232 16.84 18.13 -4.68
N THR A 233 17.32 19.08 -5.47
CA THR A 233 16.62 20.35 -5.74
C THR A 233 15.85 20.26 -7.05
N ALA A 234 14.59 20.70 -7.08
CA ALA A 234 13.82 20.92 -8.30
C ALA A 234 13.72 22.41 -8.64
N SER A 235 13.58 22.73 -9.93
CA SER A 235 13.33 24.10 -10.38
C SER A 235 12.06 24.65 -9.72
N GLY A 236 12.12 25.87 -9.18
CA GLY A 236 10.99 26.54 -8.55
C GLY A 236 10.69 26.13 -7.11
N VAL A 237 11.42 25.17 -6.54
CA VAL A 237 11.24 24.75 -5.13
C VAL A 237 12.41 25.22 -4.28
N THR A 238 12.11 25.82 -3.12
CA THR A 238 13.13 26.22 -2.15
C THR A 238 13.51 25.02 -1.27
N GLY A 239 14.76 24.56 -1.37
CA GLY A 239 15.28 23.44 -0.58
C GLY A 239 15.32 22.11 -1.34
N THR A 240 15.58 21.03 -0.60
CA THR A 240 15.69 19.67 -1.12
C THR A 240 14.40 18.89 -0.91
N ILE A 241 14.01 18.13 -1.92
CA ILE A 241 12.79 17.33 -1.99
C ILE A 241 13.09 15.93 -2.50
N CYS A 242 12.14 15.02 -2.31
CA CYS A 242 12.21 13.68 -2.88
C CYS A 242 11.90 13.71 -4.38
N LEU A 243 12.94 13.54 -5.18
CA LEU A 243 12.84 13.45 -6.63
C LEU A 243 12.65 11.99 -7.04
N PRO A 244 11.56 11.68 -7.78
CA PRO A 244 11.45 10.38 -8.41
C PRO A 244 12.59 10.20 -9.43
N PRO A 245 13.16 9.01 -9.57
CA PRO A 245 14.07 8.69 -10.65
C PRO A 245 13.38 8.69 -12.02
N ASP A 246 14.17 8.84 -13.08
CA ASP A 246 13.71 9.01 -14.47
C ASP A 246 12.96 7.80 -15.06
N ASP A 247 13.00 6.64 -14.39
CA ASP A 247 12.29 5.42 -14.83
C ASP A 247 10.80 5.42 -14.45
N ILE A 248 10.35 6.39 -13.65
CA ILE A 248 8.94 6.62 -13.32
C ILE A 248 8.34 7.54 -14.37
N LEU A 249 7.40 7.01 -15.16
CA LEU A 249 6.80 7.72 -16.29
C LEU A 249 5.34 8.11 -16.03
N GLY A 250 4.62 7.34 -15.22
CA GLY A 250 3.26 7.65 -14.84
C GLY A 250 3.13 8.13 -13.40
N ASP A 251 1.91 8.54 -13.10
CA ASP A 251 1.49 9.18 -11.87
C ASP A 251 0.56 8.30 -11.02
N ASP A 252 0.39 7.03 -11.39
CA ASP A 252 -0.54 6.13 -10.72
C ASP A 252 -0.04 5.77 -9.30
N PRO A 253 -0.88 6.02 -8.26
CA PRO A 253 -0.53 5.71 -6.88
C PRO A 253 -0.49 4.20 -6.63
N ILE A 254 0.11 3.79 -5.51
CA ILE A 254 0.04 2.39 -5.05
C ILE A 254 -1.44 1.95 -4.96
N GLY A 255 -1.74 0.76 -5.47
CA GLY A 255 -3.08 0.18 -5.49
C GLY A 255 -3.94 0.62 -6.69
N ALA A 256 -3.52 1.61 -7.47
CA ALA A 256 -4.13 1.91 -8.78
C ALA A 256 -3.93 0.74 -9.74
N PHE A 257 -4.86 0.57 -10.68
CA PHE A 257 -4.71 -0.43 -11.73
C PHE A 257 -3.61 -0.02 -12.70
N CYS A 258 -2.83 -0.99 -13.16
CA CYS A 258 -1.80 -0.76 -14.18
C CYS A 258 -1.90 -1.81 -15.28
N ASP A 259 -1.51 -1.43 -16.48
CA ASP A 259 -1.42 -2.36 -17.61
C ASP A 259 -0.14 -3.18 -17.45
N GLY A 260 -0.26 -4.42 -16.98
CA GLY A 260 0.87 -5.32 -16.74
C GLY A 260 1.73 -5.67 -17.97
N GLU A 261 1.27 -5.30 -19.17
CA GLU A 261 1.99 -5.50 -20.44
C GLU A 261 2.59 -4.20 -21.02
N ALA A 262 2.27 -3.03 -20.46
CA ALA A 262 2.75 -1.76 -21.00
C ALA A 262 4.22 -1.53 -20.64
N SER A 263 5.04 -1.26 -21.67
CA SER A 263 6.46 -0.89 -21.54
C SER A 263 6.72 0.47 -20.86
N LEU A 264 5.66 1.17 -20.44
CA LEU A 264 5.74 2.43 -19.73
C LEU A 264 5.27 2.18 -18.29
N ASN A 265 6.16 2.37 -17.32
CA ASN A 265 5.84 2.26 -15.90
C ASN A 265 4.85 3.37 -15.51
N ALA A 266 3.55 3.08 -15.66
CA ALA A 266 2.47 3.98 -15.26
C ALA A 266 2.45 4.19 -13.73
N CYS A 267 2.94 3.19 -13.00
CA CYS A 267 3.07 3.23 -11.56
C CYS A 267 4.14 4.20 -11.11
N ARG A 268 3.81 5.02 -10.11
CA ARG A 268 4.74 5.96 -9.52
C ARG A 268 5.81 5.31 -8.64
N SER A 269 5.55 4.09 -8.18
CA SER A 269 6.57 3.18 -7.65
C SER A 269 7.48 2.58 -8.72
N GLY A 270 7.15 2.75 -10.00
CA GLY A 270 7.69 2.10 -11.19
C GLY A 270 7.58 0.58 -11.22
N VAL A 271 6.70 -0.01 -10.41
CA VAL A 271 6.44 -1.45 -10.42
C VAL A 271 4.95 -1.74 -10.47
N CYS A 272 4.57 -2.48 -11.49
CA CYS A 272 3.24 -3.06 -11.67
C CYS A 272 3.31 -4.54 -11.24
N ASP A 273 2.43 -4.97 -10.32
CA ASP A 273 2.25 -6.38 -9.98
C ASP A 273 1.17 -6.98 -10.89
N PRO A 274 1.53 -7.74 -11.95
CA PRO A 274 0.56 -8.34 -12.84
C PRO A 274 -0.18 -9.52 -12.19
N GLY A 275 0.34 -10.07 -11.09
CA GLY A 275 -0.28 -11.17 -10.33
C GLY A 275 -1.32 -10.70 -9.33
N ALA A 276 -1.47 -9.39 -9.13
CA ALA A 276 -2.46 -8.84 -8.23
C ALA A 276 -3.88 -9.22 -8.67
N THR A 277 -4.71 -9.60 -7.70
CA THR A 277 -6.11 -9.98 -7.90
C THR A 277 -7.01 -8.86 -7.35
N PRO A 278 -8.05 -8.41 -8.08
CA PRO A 278 -8.62 -8.99 -9.31
C PRO A 278 -7.93 -8.58 -10.62
N ALA A 279 -7.03 -7.59 -10.58
CA ALA A 279 -6.27 -7.14 -11.73
C ALA A 279 -4.93 -6.53 -11.29
N ALA A 280 -4.03 -6.43 -12.26
CA ALA A 280 -2.70 -5.85 -12.10
C ALA A 280 -2.77 -4.47 -11.43
N MET A 281 -1.84 -4.19 -10.53
CA MET A 281 -1.85 -2.94 -9.78
C MET A 281 -0.45 -2.41 -9.46
N CYS A 282 -0.37 -1.11 -9.24
CA CYS A 282 0.84 -0.49 -8.75
C CYS A 282 1.17 -0.95 -7.34
N THR A 283 2.38 -1.44 -7.14
CA THR A 283 2.86 -1.94 -5.85
C THR A 283 4.19 -1.29 -5.48
N GLN A 284 4.56 -1.34 -4.21
CA GLN A 284 5.84 -0.82 -3.72
C GLN A 284 6.41 -1.75 -2.66
N SER A 285 7.70 -1.62 -2.41
CA SER A 285 8.35 -2.43 -1.39
C SER A 285 7.83 -2.04 -0.01
N CYS A 286 7.46 -3.05 0.74
CA CYS A 286 7.28 -2.97 2.18
C CYS A 286 8.41 -3.73 2.85
N THR A 287 8.42 -3.72 4.18
CA THR A 287 9.30 -4.59 4.92
C THR A 287 8.49 -5.69 5.55
N GLU A 288 9.16 -6.71 6.06
CA GLU A 288 8.50 -7.61 6.98
C GLU A 288 7.76 -6.83 8.08
N GLN A 289 8.23 -5.64 8.50
CA GLN A 289 7.58 -4.81 9.53
C GLN A 289 6.30 -4.14 9.02
N GLY A 290 5.74 -4.61 7.90
CA GLY A 290 4.62 -3.97 7.25
C GLY A 290 5.07 -2.66 6.60
N GLY A 291 4.26 -1.64 6.80
CA GLY A 291 4.41 -0.36 6.13
C GLY A 291 3.77 -0.40 4.74
N CYS A 292 2.54 -0.88 4.62
CA CYS A 292 1.71 -0.61 3.46
C CYS A 292 0.63 0.40 3.85
N ALA A 293 0.23 1.24 2.91
CA ALA A 293 -0.87 2.17 3.12
C ALA A 293 -2.18 1.41 3.39
N VAL A 294 -3.18 2.15 3.87
CA VAL A 294 -4.55 1.67 4.08
C VAL A 294 -5.08 0.91 2.85
N GLY A 295 -5.80 -0.19 3.10
CA GLY A 295 -6.33 -1.05 2.04
C GLY A 295 -5.29 -1.94 1.36
N LEU A 296 -4.04 -1.89 1.82
CA LEU A 296 -2.96 -2.75 1.38
C LEU A 296 -2.33 -3.48 2.57
N GLY A 297 -1.83 -4.69 2.32
CA GLY A 297 -1.08 -5.50 3.28
C GLY A 297 0.28 -5.87 2.72
N CYS A 298 1.26 -6.08 3.59
CA CYS A 298 2.60 -6.47 3.17
C CYS A 298 2.67 -7.99 3.03
N ALA A 299 2.96 -8.46 1.83
CA ALA A 299 3.01 -9.89 1.52
C ALA A 299 4.30 -10.26 0.76
N PRO A 300 4.86 -11.46 1.01
CA PRO A 300 5.98 -11.96 0.24
C PRO A 300 5.49 -12.27 -1.17
N THR A 301 6.18 -11.71 -2.16
CA THR A 301 5.86 -11.82 -3.58
C THR A 301 7.08 -12.39 -4.31
N PRO A 302 6.92 -13.43 -5.14
CA PRO A 302 8.02 -13.94 -5.93
C PRO A 302 8.42 -12.91 -7.00
N ALA A 303 9.72 -12.71 -7.17
CA ALA A 303 10.32 -11.82 -8.16
C ALA A 303 11.52 -12.53 -8.79
N GLY A 304 11.24 -13.36 -9.81
CA GLY A 304 12.25 -14.28 -10.35
C GLY A 304 12.58 -15.38 -9.35
N ASP A 305 13.86 -15.54 -9.02
CA ASP A 305 14.36 -16.56 -8.08
C ASP A 305 14.41 -16.08 -6.62
N VAL A 306 14.03 -14.82 -6.36
CA VAL A 306 14.01 -14.23 -5.02
C VAL A 306 12.58 -13.89 -4.59
N PHE A 307 12.39 -13.70 -3.30
CA PHE A 307 11.17 -13.13 -2.75
C PHE A 307 11.43 -11.70 -2.30
N VAL A 308 10.47 -10.83 -2.58
CA VAL A 308 10.44 -9.46 -2.07
C VAL A 308 9.16 -9.24 -1.27
N PHE A 309 9.19 -8.28 -0.36
CA PHE A 309 7.99 -7.83 0.32
C PHE A 309 7.33 -6.72 -0.48
N ALA A 310 6.11 -6.94 -0.94
CA ALA A 310 5.36 -6.00 -1.75
C ALA A 310 4.00 -5.68 -1.11
N CYS A 311 3.54 -4.46 -1.28
CA CYS A 311 2.20 -4.07 -0.88
C CYS A 311 1.16 -4.67 -1.83
N GLN A 312 0.35 -5.58 -1.30
CA GLN A 312 -0.74 -6.26 -2.01
C GLN A 312 -2.10 -5.73 -1.53
N ARG A 313 -3.16 -5.91 -2.34
CA ARG A 313 -4.52 -5.55 -1.90
C ARG A 313 -4.84 -6.31 -0.63
N ALA A 314 -5.30 -5.58 0.38
CA ALA A 314 -5.88 -6.16 1.58
C ALA A 314 -7.41 -6.08 1.50
N GLY A 315 -8.06 -7.06 2.11
CA GLY A 315 -9.50 -7.04 2.31
C GLY A 315 -9.85 -6.54 3.71
N THR A 316 -11.05 -6.88 4.16
CA THR A 316 -11.58 -6.44 5.46
C THR A 316 -11.70 -7.59 6.46
N ARG A 317 -11.29 -8.81 6.09
CA ARG A 317 -11.40 -9.96 6.98
C ARG A 317 -10.25 -9.98 7.99
N ASP A 318 -10.64 -10.21 9.23
CA ASP A 318 -9.75 -10.29 10.37
C ASP A 318 -8.88 -11.55 10.36
N ILE A 319 -7.78 -11.52 11.11
CA ILE A 319 -6.97 -12.72 11.36
C ILE A 319 -7.86 -13.83 11.93
N GLY A 320 -7.76 -15.02 11.34
CA GLY A 320 -8.55 -16.20 11.70
C GLY A 320 -9.88 -16.35 10.98
N ALA A 321 -10.36 -15.33 10.29
CA ALA A 321 -11.52 -15.45 9.41
C ALA A 321 -11.19 -16.33 8.21
N ALA A 322 -12.17 -17.07 7.69
CA ALA A 322 -11.99 -17.86 6.48
C ALA A 322 -11.64 -16.97 5.29
N CYS A 323 -10.81 -17.46 4.37
CA CYS A 323 -10.45 -16.78 3.13
C CYS A 323 -10.14 -17.77 2.02
N ALA A 324 -10.40 -17.38 0.77
CA ALA A 324 -9.87 -18.10 -0.39
C ALA A 324 -8.59 -17.45 -0.93
N ARG A 325 -8.40 -16.15 -0.68
CA ARG A 325 -7.29 -15.35 -1.22
C ARG A 325 -6.77 -14.35 -0.19
N GLY A 326 -5.50 -13.97 -0.34
CA GLY A 326 -4.87 -12.96 0.50
C GLY A 326 -5.61 -11.63 0.50
N SER A 327 -6.14 -11.21 -0.65
CA SER A 327 -6.90 -9.96 -0.81
C SER A 327 -8.25 -9.90 -0.10
N GLU A 328 -8.68 -10.98 0.53
CA GLU A 328 -9.84 -10.95 1.43
C GLU A 328 -9.45 -10.53 2.85
N CYS A 329 -8.16 -10.65 3.20
CA CYS A 329 -7.63 -10.48 4.54
C CYS A 329 -7.02 -9.09 4.73
N HIS A 330 -7.16 -8.54 5.93
CA HIS A 330 -6.58 -7.25 6.29
C HIS A 330 -5.05 -7.19 6.14
N SER A 331 -4.39 -8.32 6.35
CA SER A 331 -2.94 -8.50 6.19
C SER A 331 -2.48 -8.74 4.75
N ALA A 332 -3.42 -8.87 3.80
CA ALA A 332 -3.19 -9.44 2.47
C ALA A 332 -2.69 -10.91 2.46
N LEU A 333 -2.81 -11.65 3.57
CA LEU A 333 -2.32 -13.03 3.68
C LEU A 333 -3.42 -14.03 4.04
N CYS A 334 -3.54 -15.06 3.21
CA CYS A 334 -4.42 -16.21 3.42
C CYS A 334 -3.57 -17.49 3.52
N ALA A 335 -3.62 -18.19 4.65
CA ALA A 335 -2.90 -19.43 4.87
C ALA A 335 -3.50 -20.53 3.99
N SER A 336 -2.74 -21.01 3.00
CA SER A 336 -3.24 -21.94 1.98
C SER A 336 -3.61 -23.33 2.51
N ASP A 337 -2.99 -23.75 3.62
CA ASP A 337 -3.20 -25.05 4.27
C ASP A 337 -4.48 -25.10 5.11
N GLY A 338 -5.02 -23.95 5.54
CA GLY A 338 -6.24 -23.90 6.34
C GLY A 338 -7.33 -22.94 5.85
N GLY A 339 -7.07 -22.15 4.81
CA GLY A 339 -8.05 -21.20 4.26
C GLY A 339 -8.47 -20.13 5.26
N TYR A 340 -7.53 -19.57 6.02
CA TYR A 340 -7.80 -18.49 6.99
C TYR A 340 -6.82 -17.33 6.90
N CYS A 341 -7.30 -16.13 7.24
CA CYS A 341 -6.49 -14.93 7.26
C CYS A 341 -5.42 -15.03 8.34
N THR A 342 -4.18 -14.74 7.97
CA THR A 342 -3.00 -14.83 8.84
C THR A 342 -2.22 -13.51 8.82
N ARG A 343 -1.06 -13.42 9.47
CA ARG A 343 -0.14 -12.29 9.41
C ARG A 343 1.30 -12.76 9.33
N LEU A 344 2.19 -11.89 8.88
CA LEU A 344 3.63 -12.07 9.07
C LEU A 344 3.95 -12.00 10.57
N CYS A 345 4.74 -12.94 11.05
CA CYS A 345 5.08 -13.06 12.46
C CYS A 345 6.58 -13.09 12.71
N GLY A 346 7.39 -12.48 11.84
CA GLY A 346 8.83 -12.32 12.13
C GLY A 346 9.12 -11.49 13.40
N ASP A 347 8.10 -10.96 14.07
CA ASP A 347 8.14 -10.34 15.40
C ASP A 347 7.88 -11.36 16.54
N GLY A 348 7.70 -12.64 16.22
CA GLY A 348 7.35 -13.72 17.14
C GLY A 348 5.95 -13.62 17.76
N THR A 349 5.09 -12.73 17.27
CA THR A 349 3.80 -12.43 17.89
C THR A 349 2.64 -13.03 17.08
N CYS A 350 1.84 -13.89 17.72
CA CYS A 350 0.62 -14.46 17.13
C CYS A 350 -0.53 -14.48 18.15
N PRO A 351 -1.79 -14.53 17.69
CA PRO A 351 -2.95 -14.75 18.56
C PRO A 351 -2.83 -16.02 19.41
N THR A 352 -3.59 -16.09 20.50
CA THR A 352 -3.63 -17.26 21.39
C THR A 352 -4.00 -18.53 20.63
N GLY A 353 -3.23 -19.58 20.89
CA GLY A 353 -3.41 -20.87 20.23
C GLY A 353 -2.81 -20.95 18.83
N TRP A 354 -2.10 -19.91 18.37
CA TRP A 354 -1.37 -19.93 17.11
C TRP A 354 0.13 -19.93 17.36
N SER A 355 0.89 -20.39 16.37
CA SER A 355 2.34 -20.44 16.40
C SER A 355 2.92 -19.71 15.20
N CYS A 356 4.08 -19.09 15.37
CA CYS A 356 4.79 -18.49 14.26
C CYS A 356 5.58 -19.55 13.51
N VAL A 357 5.17 -19.88 12.28
CA VAL A 357 5.72 -21.00 11.51
C VAL A 357 6.39 -20.47 10.23
N PRO A 358 7.65 -20.88 9.95
CA PRO A 358 8.31 -20.55 8.69
C PRO A 358 7.51 -21.01 7.47
N VAL A 359 7.48 -20.21 6.42
CA VAL A 359 6.85 -20.57 5.14
C VAL A 359 7.83 -21.40 4.31
N PRO A 360 7.50 -22.66 3.96
CA PRO A 360 8.41 -23.50 3.17
C PRO A 360 8.77 -22.84 1.83
N GLY A 361 10.07 -22.78 1.54
CA GLY A 361 10.59 -22.23 0.27
C GLY A 361 10.70 -20.71 0.22
N VAL A 362 10.32 -19.98 1.29
CA VAL A 362 10.43 -18.52 1.36
C VAL A 362 11.36 -18.17 2.53
N PRO A 363 12.64 -17.84 2.27
CA PRO A 363 13.61 -17.59 3.33
C PRO A 363 13.18 -16.41 4.20
N ASP A 364 13.41 -16.53 5.51
CA ASP A 364 13.14 -15.51 6.52
C ASP A 364 11.67 -15.08 6.68
N VAL A 365 10.74 -15.76 6.00
CA VAL A 365 9.30 -15.50 6.12
C VAL A 365 8.66 -16.50 7.06
N ALA A 366 7.95 -15.98 8.06
CA ALA A 366 7.09 -16.76 8.94
C ALA A 366 5.70 -16.14 9.05
N ILE A 367 4.68 -16.99 9.16
CA ILE A 367 3.28 -16.59 9.33
C ILE A 367 2.66 -17.26 10.56
N CYS A 368 1.65 -16.62 11.14
CA CYS A 368 0.91 -17.22 12.22
C CYS A 368 0.08 -18.41 11.70
N ARG A 369 0.25 -19.59 12.27
CA ARG A 369 -0.55 -20.77 11.94
C ARG A 369 -1.26 -21.33 13.15
N ARG A 370 -2.48 -21.79 12.94
CA ARG A 370 -3.20 -22.66 13.86
C ARG A 370 -2.56 -24.06 13.86
N PRO A 371 -2.58 -24.77 15.00
CA PRO A 371 -2.05 -26.13 15.13
C PRO A 371 -2.81 -27.16 14.30
#